data_AF-A0A9W3K8Q6-F1
#
_entry.id   AF-A0A9W3K8Q6-F1
#
_cell.length_a   1.000
_cell.length_b   1.000
_cell.length_c   1.000
_cell.angle_alpha   90.00
_cell.angle_beta   90.00
_cell.angle_gamma   90.00
#
_symmetry.space_group_name_H-M   'P 1'
#
loop_
_entity.id
_entity.type
_entity.pdbx_description
1 polymer ?
#
loop_
_entity_poly.entity_id
_entity_poly.type
_entity_poly.pdbx_seq_one_letter_code
_entity_poly.pdbx_strand_id
1 'polypeptide(L)'
;MRLTIRINGSESATRHAFAVLWVDTDEGLWSREAHQGIDLPTWGKVRDVEGAMALCAADGGRAVCQLKGLSFNATRREQGDAVLAGAHPDGAWRLQAVDDCTVEPEYHEFISVDR
;
A
#
# COMPACT_ATOMS: atom_id res chain seq x y z
N MET A 1 3.07 12.67 0.47
CA MET A 1 3.67 11.87 1.55
C MET A 1 3.73 10.42 1.08
N ARG A 2 4.85 9.74 1.37
CA ARG A 2 5.08 8.36 0.98
C ARG A 2 5.22 7.46 2.21
N LEU A 3 4.48 6.37 2.24
CA LEU A 3 4.47 5.40 3.32
C LEU A 3 5.12 4.09 2.84
N THR A 4 5.99 3.52 3.68
CA THR A 4 6.44 2.14 3.50
C THR A 4 5.70 1.25 4.48
N ILE A 5 4.93 0.30 3.97
CA ILE A 5 4.04 -0.54 4.77
C ILE A 5 4.42 -2.00 4.53
N ARG A 6 4.49 -2.77 5.62
CA ARG A 6 4.68 -4.22 5.55
C ARG A 6 3.42 -4.93 6.02
N ILE A 7 2.91 -5.83 5.18
CA ILE A 7 1.84 -6.77 5.52
C ILE A 7 2.48 -8.13 5.81
N ASN A 8 2.03 -8.80 6.86
CA ASN A 8 2.40 -10.19 7.17
C ASN A 8 1.14 -11.03 7.28
N GLY A 9 1.22 -12.32 6.92
CA GLY A 9 0.14 -13.26 7.20
C GLY A 9 -0.07 -13.47 8.70
N SER A 10 -1.31 -13.61 9.15
CA SER A 10 -1.65 -13.81 10.57
C SER A 10 -1.70 -15.30 10.96
N GLU A 11 -1.97 -16.19 10.01
CA GLU A 11 -2.13 -17.62 10.24
C GLU A 11 -0.79 -18.37 10.31
N SER A 12 -0.78 -19.49 11.03
CA SER A 12 0.43 -20.32 11.20
C SER A 12 0.99 -20.82 9.86
N ALA A 13 0.10 -21.16 8.92
CA ALA A 13 0.47 -21.58 7.56
C ALA A 13 1.08 -20.45 6.72
N THR A 14 0.76 -19.19 7.04
CA THR A 14 1.21 -18.00 6.31
C THR A 14 2.17 -17.14 7.13
N ARG A 15 2.73 -17.66 8.23
CA ARG A 15 3.58 -16.90 9.16
C ARG A 15 4.81 -16.29 8.49
N HIS A 16 5.31 -16.93 7.44
CA HIS A 16 6.44 -16.44 6.65
C HIS A 16 6.02 -15.54 5.47
N ALA A 17 4.73 -15.47 5.17
CA ALA A 17 4.22 -14.71 4.05
C ALA A 17 4.22 -13.21 4.38
N PHE A 18 4.66 -12.39 3.44
CA PHE A 18 4.69 -10.94 3.57
C PHE A 18 4.54 -10.21 2.23
N ALA A 19 4.19 -8.94 2.31
CA ALA A 19 4.33 -7.97 1.22
C ALA A 19 4.86 -6.65 1.80
N VAL A 20 5.77 -5.99 1.07
CA VAL A 20 6.24 -4.63 1.35
C VAL A 20 5.69 -3.73 0.25
N LEU A 21 5.06 -2.64 0.66
CA LEU A 21 4.35 -1.72 -0.20
C LEU A 21 4.90 -0.31 -0.03
N TRP A 22 4.94 0.42 -1.13
CA TRP A 22 5.01 1.87 -1.13
C TRP A 22 3.64 2.44 -1.42
N VAL A 23 3.22 3.41 -0.62
CA VAL A 23 1.95 4.12 -0.80
C VAL A 23 2.27 5.59 -0.93
N ASP A 24 1.87 6.19 -2.05
CA ASP A 24 1.92 7.62 -2.27
C ASP A 24 0.51 8.17 -2.01
N THR A 25 0.34 8.86 -0.87
CA THR A 25 -0.96 9.38 -0.46
C THR A 25 -1.37 10.62 -1.26
N ASP A 26 -0.41 11.31 -1.86
CA ASP A 26 -0.68 12.54 -2.61
C ASP A 26 -1.14 12.18 -4.02
N GLU A 27 -0.46 11.22 -4.66
CA GLU A 27 -0.84 10.67 -5.97
C GLU A 27 -2.00 9.65 -5.88
N GLY A 28 -2.30 9.15 -4.68
CA GLY A 28 -3.32 8.12 -4.47
C GLY A 28 -2.95 6.77 -5.11
N LEU A 29 -1.65 6.47 -5.15
CA LEU A 29 -1.10 5.28 -5.78
C LEU A 29 -0.37 4.40 -4.77
N TRP A 30 -0.24 3.12 -5.11
CA TRP A 30 0.61 2.20 -4.36
C TRP A 30 1.33 1.23 -5.29
N SER A 31 2.48 0.74 -4.85
CA SER A 31 3.27 -0.29 -5.52
C SER A 31 3.74 -1.36 -4.53
N ARG A 32 3.94 -2.58 -5.03
CA ARG A 32 4.49 -3.71 -4.29
C ARG A 32 5.98 -3.82 -4.58
N GLU A 33 6.80 -3.56 -3.57
CA GLU A 33 8.26 -3.54 -3.68
C GLU A 33 8.88 -4.92 -3.47
N ALA A 34 8.31 -5.73 -2.58
CA ALA A 34 8.76 -7.09 -2.30
C ALA A 34 7.62 -7.93 -1.76
N HIS A 35 7.66 -9.25 -1.96
CA HIS A 35 6.67 -10.15 -1.37
C HIS A 35 7.16 -11.60 -1.29
N GLN A 36 6.50 -12.38 -0.45
CA GLN A 36 6.56 -13.83 -0.39
C GLN A 36 5.20 -14.35 0.07
N GLY A 37 4.56 -15.24 -0.68
CA GLY A 37 3.29 -15.89 -0.28
C GLY A 37 2.04 -14.99 -0.22
N ILE A 38 2.19 -13.66 -0.14
CA ILE A 38 1.10 -12.68 -0.32
C ILE A 38 1.19 -12.17 -1.76
N ASP A 39 0.20 -12.50 -2.57
CA ASP A 39 0.17 -12.08 -3.98
C ASP A 39 -0.81 -10.93 -4.19
N LEU A 40 -0.27 -9.72 -4.12
CA LEU A 40 -0.95 -8.49 -4.48
C LEU A 40 -0.49 -8.06 -5.89
N PRO A 41 -1.31 -7.29 -6.63
CA PRO A 41 -0.86 -6.64 -7.86
C PRO A 41 0.45 -5.86 -7.66
N THR A 42 1.21 -5.67 -8.74
CA THR A 42 2.46 -4.88 -8.69
C THR A 42 2.22 -3.43 -8.31
N TRP A 43 1.07 -2.86 -8.71
CA TRP A 43 0.68 -1.51 -8.35
C TRP A 43 -0.83 -1.34 -8.46
N GLY A 44 -1.34 -0.23 -7.93
CA GLY A 44 -2.70 0.19 -8.15
C GLY A 44 -3.04 1.50 -7.47
N LYS A 45 -4.33 1.68 -7.17
CA LYS A 45 -4.87 2.91 -6.57
C LYS A 45 -5.20 2.72 -5.11
N VAL A 46 -5.09 3.79 -4.35
CA VAL A 46 -5.45 3.85 -2.94
C VAL A 46 -6.76 4.63 -2.80
N ARG A 47 -7.63 4.17 -1.91
CA ARG A 47 -8.84 4.90 -1.53
C ARG A 47 -8.94 4.97 -0.02
N ASP A 48 -9.33 6.13 0.48
CA ASP A 48 -9.80 6.24 1.86
C ASP A 48 -11.22 5.70 1.92
N VAL A 49 -11.47 4.76 2.84
CA VAL A 49 -12.80 4.23 3.13
C VAL A 49 -12.99 4.29 4.64
N GLU A 50 -14.25 4.28 5.10
CA GLU A 50 -14.55 4.46 6.52
C GLU A 50 -13.74 3.49 7.42
N GLY A 51 -12.78 4.05 8.16
CA GLY A 51 -11.90 3.33 9.08
C GLY A 51 -10.80 2.48 8.45
N ALA A 52 -10.50 2.62 7.16
CA ALA A 52 -9.41 1.88 6.52
C ALA A 52 -8.88 2.53 5.24
N MET A 53 -7.61 2.23 4.93
CA MET A 53 -7.07 2.50 3.60
C MET A 53 -7.27 1.29 2.70
N ALA A 54 -7.99 1.44 1.58
CA ALA A 54 -8.26 0.39 0.61
C ALA A 54 -7.25 0.42 -0.55
N LEU A 55 -6.50 -0.65 -0.71
CA LEU A 55 -5.63 -0.90 -1.85
C LEU A 55 -6.45 -1.57 -2.95
N CYS A 56 -6.49 -0.95 -4.12
CA CYS A 56 -7.24 -1.43 -5.29
C CYS A 56 -6.27 -1.76 -6.42
N ALA A 57 -6.64 -2.67 -7.31
CA ALA A 57 -5.86 -2.91 -8.52
C ALA A 57 -5.82 -1.67 -9.43
N ALA A 58 -4.97 -1.69 -10.47
CA ALA A 58 -4.79 -0.58 -11.41
C ALA A 58 -6.08 -0.10 -12.09
N ASP A 59 -7.02 -1.01 -12.33
CA ASP A 59 -8.35 -0.70 -12.88
C ASP A 59 -9.25 0.10 -11.90
N GLY A 60 -8.82 0.27 -10.64
CA GLY A 60 -9.57 0.96 -9.60
C GLY A 60 -10.80 0.20 -9.11
N GLY A 61 -10.92 -1.09 -9.45
CA GLY A 61 -12.08 -1.93 -9.16
C GLY A 61 -12.20 -2.31 -7.68
N ARG A 62 -12.30 -3.62 -7.42
CA ARG A 62 -12.44 -4.13 -6.04
C ARG A 62 -11.15 -3.92 -5.26
N ALA A 63 -11.27 -3.60 -3.97
CA ALA A 63 -10.13 -3.58 -3.06
C ALA A 63 -9.51 -4.98 -2.97
N VAL A 64 -8.21 -5.06 -3.23
CA VAL A 64 -7.39 -6.27 -3.09
C VAL A 64 -6.87 -6.43 -1.66
N CYS A 65 -6.80 -5.32 -0.91
CA CYS A 65 -6.46 -5.32 0.50
C CYS A 65 -7.06 -4.09 1.21
N GLN A 66 -7.44 -4.23 2.48
CA GLN A 66 -7.84 -3.12 3.35
C GLN A 66 -6.93 -3.07 4.58
N LEU A 67 -6.30 -1.92 4.81
CA LEU A 67 -5.44 -1.65 5.96
C LEU A 67 -6.28 -0.95 7.02
N LYS A 68 -6.81 -1.73 7.98
CA LYS A 68 -7.73 -1.24 9.00
C LYS A 68 -7.04 -0.27 9.94
N GLY A 69 -7.68 0.87 10.21
CA GLY A 69 -7.17 1.93 11.06
C GLY A 69 -6.09 2.81 10.43
N LEU A 70 -5.59 2.47 9.23
CA LEU A 70 -4.64 3.33 8.52
C LEU A 70 -5.40 4.47 7.81
N SER A 71 -4.95 5.70 8.01
CA SER A 71 -5.45 6.88 7.31
C SER A 71 -4.40 7.47 6.37
N PHE A 72 -4.82 8.37 5.48
CA PHE A 72 -3.89 9.11 4.61
C PHE A 72 -2.97 10.07 5.38
N ASN A 73 -3.27 10.38 6.64
CA ASN A 73 -2.47 11.26 7.50
C ASN A 73 -1.65 10.45 8.52
N ALA A 74 -1.34 9.19 8.21
CA ALA A 74 -0.64 8.29 9.12
C ALA A 74 0.67 8.89 9.63
N THR A 75 0.88 8.76 10.93
CA THR A 75 2.08 9.22 11.63
C THR A 75 2.91 8.03 12.10
N ARG A 76 4.16 8.29 12.52
CA ARG A 76 5.16 7.24 12.72
C ARG A 76 4.69 6.15 13.71
N ARG A 77 4.95 4.88 13.36
CA ARG A 77 4.75 3.65 14.19
C ARG A 77 3.30 3.15 14.35
N GLU A 78 2.50 3.23 13.31
CA GLU A 78 1.16 2.61 13.29
C GLU A 78 1.18 1.14 12.83
N GLN A 79 0.19 0.37 13.28
CA GLN A 79 -0.06 -1.01 12.87
C GLN A 79 -1.53 -1.37 13.07
N GLY A 80 -1.99 -2.41 12.40
CA GLY A 80 -3.37 -2.87 12.51
C GLY A 80 -3.63 -4.11 11.66
N ASP A 81 -4.91 -4.45 11.52
CA ASP A 81 -5.34 -5.62 10.76
C ASP A 81 -5.37 -5.33 9.26
N ALA A 82 -4.86 -6.27 8.47
CA ALA A 82 -4.93 -6.23 7.02
C ALA A 82 -5.94 -7.27 6.55
N VAL A 83 -6.96 -6.83 5.81
CA VAL A 83 -7.95 -7.74 5.22
C VAL A 83 -7.61 -7.93 3.75
N LEU A 84 -7.14 -9.11 3.37
CA LEU A 84 -6.76 -9.45 1.99
C LEU A 84 -7.97 -10.02 1.23
N ALA A 85 -8.07 -9.70 -0.06
CA ALA A 85 -9.06 -10.33 -0.93
C ALA A 85 -8.56 -11.74 -1.32
N GLY A 86 -9.31 -12.79 -0.96
CA GLY A 86 -8.99 -14.17 -1.38
C GLY A 86 -9.15 -15.20 -0.26
N ALA A 87 -8.36 -16.29 -0.35
CA ALA A 87 -8.48 -17.47 0.51
C ALA A 87 -7.86 -17.30 1.91
N HIS A 88 -7.00 -16.30 2.11
CA HIS A 88 -6.40 -15.96 3.40
C HIS A 88 -6.80 -14.53 3.76
N PRO A 89 -7.98 -14.35 4.38
CA PRO A 89 -8.59 -13.03 4.49
C PRO A 89 -7.89 -12.13 5.50
N ASP A 90 -7.10 -12.69 6.43
CA ASP A 90 -6.57 -11.93 7.56
C ASP A 90 -5.03 -11.88 7.54
N GLY A 91 -4.52 -10.72 7.92
CA GLY A 91 -3.10 -10.41 8.07
C GLY A 91 -2.92 -9.23 9.02
N ALA A 92 -1.68 -8.83 9.23
CA ALA A 92 -1.36 -7.64 10.03
C ALA A 92 -0.46 -6.71 9.21
N TRP A 93 -0.78 -5.43 9.19
CA TRP A 93 0.06 -4.41 8.59
C TRP A 93 0.82 -3.64 9.65
N ARG A 94 2.01 -3.14 9.27
CA ARG A 94 2.81 -2.22 10.06
C ARG A 94 3.41 -1.15 9.17
N LEU A 95 3.30 0.09 9.60
CA LEU A 95 4.02 1.21 9.00
C LEU A 95 5.50 1.13 9.38
N GLN A 96 6.36 0.97 8.38
CA GLN A 96 7.81 0.88 8.57
C GLN A 96 8.48 2.24 8.50
N ALA A 97 8.03 3.08 7.56
CA ALA A 97 8.57 4.42 7.35
C ALA A 97 7.49 5.37 6.84
N VAL A 98 7.64 6.63 7.22
CA VAL A 98 6.92 7.78 6.66
C VAL A 98 7.98 8.68 6.07
N ASP A 99 7.81 9.02 4.80
CA ASP A 99 8.58 10.01 4.09
C ASP A 99 7.65 11.18 3.74
N ASP A 100 7.81 12.28 4.47
CA ASP A 100 7.07 13.52 4.33
C ASP A 100 7.78 14.53 3.42
N CYS A 101 8.86 14.11 2.73
CA CYS A 101 9.55 15.00 1.82
C CYS A 101 8.65 15.38 0.65
N THR A 102 8.27 16.65 0.58
CA THR A 102 7.80 17.27 -0.67
C THR A 102 9.01 17.43 -1.57
N VAL A 103 9.41 16.33 -2.24
CA VAL A 103 10.48 16.38 -3.23
C VAL A 103 9.90 17.02 -4.48
N GLU A 104 10.29 18.27 -4.77
CA GLU A 104 10.17 18.79 -6.13
C GLU A 104 10.97 17.86 -7.04
N PRO A 105 10.38 17.31 -8.12
CA PRO A 105 11.11 16.45 -9.02
C PRO A 105 12.33 17.21 -9.54
N GLU A 106 13.51 16.63 -9.39
CA GLU A 106 14.77 17.22 -9.87
C GLU A 106 14.77 17.47 -11.39
N TYR A 107 13.87 16.80 -12.12
CA TYR A 107 13.64 17.00 -13.55
C TYR A 107 12.16 17.22 -13.85
N HIS A 108 11.79 18.46 -14.20
CA HIS A 108 10.46 18.85 -14.69
C HIS A 108 10.27 18.58 -16.20
N GLU A 109 11.15 17.81 -16.84
CA GLU A 109 11.03 17.50 -18.27
C GLU A 109 10.19 16.23 -18.47
N PHE A 110 8.87 16.42 -18.47
CA PHE A 110 8.01 15.51 -19.24
C PHE A 110 8.35 15.72 -20.71
N ILE A 111 8.87 14.67 -21.35
CA ILE A 111 9.13 14.62 -22.79
C ILE A 111 7.84 15.05 -23.50
N SER A 112 7.83 16.29 -23.98
CA SER A 112 6.92 16.70 -25.05
C SER A 112 7.44 15.97 -26.28
N VAL A 113 6.79 14.85 -26.63
CA VAL A 113 6.98 14.27 -27.94
C VAL A 113 6.26 15.21 -28.91
N ASP A 114 7.01 16.19 -29.42
CA ASP A 114 6.58 16.96 -30.58
C ASP A 114 6.46 16.01 -31.78
N ARG A 115 5.48 16.31 -32.61
CA ARG A 115 4.71 15.36 -33.42
C ARG A 115 5.32 15.06 -34.78
#